data_AF-A0A0P1B7D0-F1
#
_entry.id   AF-A0A0P1B7D0-F1
#
_cell.length_a   1.000
_cell.length_b   1.000
_cell.length_c   1.000
_cell.angle_alpha   90.00
_cell.angle_beta   90.00
_cell.angle_gamma   90.00
#
_symmetry.space_group_name_H-M   'P 1'
#
loop_
_entity.id
_entity.type
_entity.pdbx_description
1 polymer ?
#
loop_
_entity_poly.entity_id
_entity_poly.type
_entity_poly.pdbx_seq_one_letter_code
_entity_poly.pdbx_strand_id
1 'polypeptide(L)'
;MRSLGFSVGQVARLSCVADDLLIAPTEADRETVALGKEKQRSAAWEAHEKIMRTAKMLRLDRPPPASDVAGVRKHEQSTALLHTPLIRLSNGQMRRARLMDALVRCSSVPGSASNSAQAGPGALLVLSQPYNGLDAPTRSLLSDILQERHAARDPRILLFLRAQDEVPDFITHVTFIDQDGRVRAGEREEMLDVMRRQANSDAHAQGSYALVKQLATSKRNEPSLGQSSAPLVKFTNVGVKYAGKMALDEINFEVHPSTRMVLVGDNGSGKSTLLSLILGDHPQSFSIPSDRISLFGAPRSAPSNATLLLARRIGHVSPELFNAFPRKDSERGGLTVGQAIGSGFEGVFSRRALNEEQRERVWSMLALFDDVIGSQTDEMQSAPLTKRFTNECAAPTAAMLPFDPRSANALDAAKKLSKQSFSSLSLGSQSIVLLLRAAISNPALLILDEPFQHQNSHQVGRCRDFLDSSAPHSALYQIHAGQATRDAFAIGKTAEERERDALQRRSAAIIVVSHYESEWPQSISSLIRLDAGRVVERLGN
;
A
#
# COMPACT_ATOMS: atom_id res chain seq x y z
N MET A 1 -26.28 -7.55 -8.09
CA MET A 1 -26.91 -6.38 -8.78
C MET A 1 -27.33 -6.60 -10.25
N ARG A 2 -27.16 -7.78 -10.85
CA ARG A 2 -27.83 -8.13 -12.14
C ARG A 2 -29.19 -8.83 -12.00
N SER A 3 -29.65 -9.10 -10.78
CA SER A 3 -30.97 -9.70 -10.52
C SER A 3 -32.14 -8.70 -10.57
N LEU A 4 -31.91 -7.42 -10.91
CA LEU A 4 -32.91 -6.35 -10.76
C LEU A 4 -33.18 -5.50 -12.01
N GLY A 5 -32.74 -5.89 -13.21
CA GLY A 5 -33.32 -5.36 -14.47
C GLY A 5 -33.49 -3.84 -14.61
N PHE A 6 -32.46 -3.01 -14.40
CA PHE A 6 -32.52 -1.58 -14.72
C PHE A 6 -31.42 -1.09 -15.66
N SER A 7 -31.86 -0.41 -16.72
CA SER A 7 -31.08 0.41 -17.65
C SER A 7 -30.74 1.76 -17.04
N VAL A 8 -29.44 2.08 -16.91
CA VAL A 8 -28.90 3.44 -16.84
C VAL A 8 -27.54 3.38 -17.57
N GLY A 9 -27.19 4.41 -18.34
CA GLY A 9 -26.02 4.45 -19.24
C GLY A 9 -24.77 3.73 -18.72
N GLN A 10 -24.12 2.95 -19.58
CA GLN A 10 -23.08 1.98 -19.23
C GLN A 10 -21.81 2.69 -18.71
N VAL A 11 -21.63 2.73 -17.38
CA VAL A 11 -20.41 3.22 -16.71
C VAL A 11 -19.60 2.01 -16.23
N ALA A 12 -18.35 1.87 -16.68
CA ALA A 12 -17.41 0.93 -16.09
C ALA A 12 -16.73 1.62 -14.88
N ARG A 13 -17.12 1.23 -13.67
CA ARG A 13 -16.49 1.69 -12.42
C ARG A 13 -15.56 0.62 -11.89
N LEU A 14 -14.34 1.01 -11.53
CA LEU A 14 -13.42 0.18 -10.77
C LEU A 14 -13.26 0.76 -9.36
N SER A 15 -13.98 0.21 -8.39
CA SER A 15 -13.73 0.43 -6.96
C SER A 15 -12.79 -0.65 -6.44
N CYS A 16 -11.75 -0.26 -5.71
CA CYS A 16 -10.73 -1.14 -5.15
C CYS A 16 -11.22 -1.99 -3.96
N VAL A 17 -12.47 -2.49 -4.01
CA VAL A 17 -13.06 -3.34 -2.98
C VAL A 17 -13.41 -4.66 -3.65
N ALA A 18 -12.84 -5.72 -3.09
CA ALA A 18 -13.13 -7.09 -3.49
C ALA A 18 -14.56 -7.42 -3.06
N ASP A 19 -15.51 -7.37 -3.98
CA ASP A 19 -16.77 -8.09 -3.89
C ASP A 19 -17.14 -8.51 -5.33
N ASP A 20 -17.61 -9.75 -5.48
CA ASP A 20 -18.19 -10.35 -6.70
C ASP A 20 -17.25 -11.00 -7.75
N LEU A 21 -16.21 -11.74 -7.34
CA LEU A 21 -15.52 -12.70 -8.23
C LEU A 21 -15.50 -14.13 -7.67
N LEU A 22 -16.67 -14.67 -7.32
CA LEU A 22 -16.90 -16.10 -7.12
C LEU A 22 -18.34 -16.46 -7.50
N ILE A 23 -18.64 -16.51 -8.81
CA ILE A 23 -19.85 -17.20 -9.29
C ILE A 23 -19.41 -18.12 -10.42
N ALA A 24 -19.48 -19.43 -10.19
CA ALA A 24 -19.36 -20.44 -11.22
C ALA A 24 -20.60 -20.39 -12.13
N PRO A 25 -20.48 -20.58 -13.46
CA PRO A 25 -21.63 -20.58 -14.35
C PRO A 25 -22.60 -21.71 -14.00
N THR A 26 -23.90 -21.41 -14.01
CA THR A 26 -24.98 -22.35 -13.74
C THR A 26 -25.27 -23.25 -14.94
N GLU A 27 -25.82 -24.45 -14.72
CA GLU A 27 -26.11 -25.44 -15.78
C GLU A 27 -27.05 -24.92 -16.89
N ALA A 28 -27.86 -23.89 -16.62
CA ALA A 28 -28.70 -23.22 -17.61
C ALA A 28 -27.90 -22.50 -18.73
N ASP A 29 -26.62 -22.18 -18.49
CA ASP A 29 -25.74 -21.54 -19.49
C ASP A 29 -25.20 -22.55 -20.54
N ARG A 30 -25.46 -23.85 -20.37
CA ARG A 30 -24.94 -24.91 -21.26
C ARG A 30 -25.84 -25.28 -22.43
N GLU A 31 -27.14 -24.93 -22.41
CA GLU A 31 -28.10 -25.41 -23.41
C GLU A 31 -28.35 -24.49 -24.61
N THR A 32 -27.81 -23.26 -24.65
CA THR A 32 -28.06 -22.30 -25.73
C THR A 32 -26.98 -22.23 -26.82
N VAL A 33 -26.14 -23.27 -26.97
CA VAL A 33 -25.05 -23.28 -27.97
C VAL A 33 -25.26 -24.34 -29.05
N ALA A 34 -26.20 -24.11 -29.97
CA ALA A 34 -26.28 -24.89 -31.21
C ALA A 34 -26.49 -24.09 -32.51
N LEU A 35 -26.93 -22.84 -32.48
CA LEU A 35 -27.24 -22.06 -33.70
C LEU A 35 -26.63 -20.65 -33.63
N GLY A 36 -25.32 -20.55 -33.90
CA GLY A 36 -24.62 -19.24 -33.92
C GLY A 36 -23.10 -19.29 -34.09
N LYS A 37 -22.54 -20.43 -34.54
CA LYS A 37 -21.10 -20.73 -34.42
C LYS A 37 -20.17 -19.81 -35.20
N GLU A 38 -20.60 -19.14 -36.26
CA GLU A 38 -19.71 -18.35 -37.13
C GLU A 38 -19.57 -16.89 -36.67
N LYS A 39 -20.69 -16.21 -36.37
CA LYS A 39 -20.68 -14.87 -35.76
C LYS A 39 -20.09 -14.87 -34.36
N GLN A 40 -20.35 -15.90 -33.55
CA GLN A 40 -19.75 -16.05 -32.22
C GLN A 40 -18.24 -16.30 -32.30
N ARG A 41 -17.75 -17.05 -33.31
CA ARG A 41 -16.31 -17.23 -33.55
C ARG A 41 -15.62 -15.93 -33.97
N SER A 42 -16.25 -15.14 -34.84
CA SER A 42 -15.71 -13.83 -35.25
C SER A 42 -15.66 -12.84 -34.09
N ALA A 43 -16.72 -12.75 -33.28
CA ALA A 43 -16.76 -11.87 -32.11
C ALA A 43 -15.79 -12.33 -31.00
N ALA A 44 -15.65 -13.64 -30.80
CA ALA A 44 -14.67 -14.20 -29.86
C ALA A 44 -13.23 -13.94 -30.31
N TRP A 45 -12.96 -14.01 -31.62
CA TRP A 45 -11.65 -13.68 -32.20
C TRP A 45 -11.31 -12.19 -32.02
N GLU A 46 -12.25 -11.30 -32.32
CA GLU A 46 -12.07 -9.85 -32.13
C GLU A 46 -11.86 -9.47 -30.65
N ALA A 47 -12.61 -10.10 -29.74
CA ALA A 47 -12.43 -9.93 -28.30
C ALA A 47 -11.05 -10.44 -27.84
N HIS A 48 -10.62 -11.61 -28.34
CA HIS A 48 -9.30 -12.17 -28.06
C HIS A 48 -8.17 -11.24 -28.53
N GLU A 49 -8.29 -10.66 -29.73
CA GLU A 49 -7.29 -9.74 -30.28
C GLU A 49 -7.21 -8.43 -29.45
N LYS A 50 -8.36 -7.88 -29.02
CA LYS A 50 -8.41 -6.73 -28.11
C LYS A 50 -7.76 -7.02 -26.76
N ILE A 51 -8.01 -8.19 -26.19
CA ILE A 51 -7.39 -8.68 -24.95
C ILE A 51 -5.87 -8.74 -25.13
N MET A 52 -5.40 -9.40 -26.18
CA MET A 52 -3.97 -9.61 -26.43
C MET A 52 -3.22 -8.30 -26.70
N ARG A 53 -3.83 -7.38 -27.45
CA ARG A 53 -3.29 -6.03 -27.67
C ARG A 53 -3.15 -5.25 -26.37
N THR A 54 -4.20 -5.25 -25.54
CA THR A 54 -4.21 -4.52 -24.25
C THR A 54 -3.27 -5.16 -23.22
N ALA A 55 -3.17 -6.49 -23.19
CA ALA A 55 -2.26 -7.22 -22.31
C ALA A 55 -0.79 -6.88 -22.57
N LYS A 56 -0.40 -6.78 -23.85
CA LYS A 56 0.93 -6.34 -24.27
C LYS A 56 1.24 -4.92 -23.80
N MET A 57 0.25 -4.03 -23.90
CA MET A 57 0.39 -2.65 -23.42
C MET A 57 0.55 -2.59 -21.89
N LEU A 58 -0.04 -3.49 -21.11
CA LEU A 58 0.11 -3.50 -19.65
C LEU A 58 1.24 -4.42 -19.14
N ARG A 59 2.10 -4.92 -20.05
CA ARG A 59 3.16 -5.89 -19.75
C ARG A 59 2.64 -7.13 -19.00
N LEU A 60 1.39 -7.53 -19.26
CA LEU A 60 0.77 -8.77 -18.79
C LEU A 60 1.10 -9.94 -19.73
N ASP A 61 1.74 -9.68 -20.85
CA ASP A 61 2.30 -10.67 -21.77
C ASP A 61 3.69 -11.15 -21.30
N ARG A 62 4.39 -10.36 -20.49
CA ARG A 62 5.69 -10.74 -19.93
C ARG A 62 5.48 -11.73 -18.78
N PRO A 63 6.03 -12.95 -18.86
CA PRO A 63 5.98 -13.86 -17.73
C PRO A 63 6.58 -13.19 -16.48
N PRO A 64 6.11 -13.50 -15.26
CA PRO A 64 6.87 -13.14 -14.07
C PRO A 64 8.26 -13.80 -14.18
N PRO A 65 9.26 -13.41 -13.37
CA PRO A 65 10.58 -14.04 -13.40
C PRO A 65 10.62 -15.56 -13.11
N ALA A 66 9.52 -16.31 -13.20
CA ALA A 66 9.35 -17.67 -12.70
C ALA A 66 8.58 -18.65 -13.62
N SER A 67 8.23 -18.32 -14.87
CA SER A 67 7.52 -19.29 -15.75
C SER A 67 8.22 -19.52 -17.08
N ASP A 68 9.22 -20.40 -17.08
CA ASP A 68 9.52 -21.25 -18.24
C ASP A 68 8.99 -22.65 -17.94
N VAL A 69 7.81 -22.95 -18.46
CA VAL A 69 7.35 -24.34 -18.56
C VAL A 69 8.10 -24.94 -19.76
N ALA A 70 9.10 -25.77 -19.48
CA ALA A 70 9.84 -26.48 -20.52
C ALA A 70 8.86 -27.29 -21.40
N GLY A 71 8.77 -26.94 -22.69
CA GLY A 71 7.94 -27.61 -23.69
C GLY A 71 6.89 -26.73 -24.40
N VAL A 72 6.72 -25.49 -23.98
CA VAL A 72 5.69 -24.56 -24.48
C VAL A 72 6.26 -23.69 -25.62
N ARG A 73 5.57 -23.61 -26.77
CA ARG A 73 6.07 -22.94 -27.99
C ARG A 73 6.28 -21.43 -27.71
N LYS A 74 7.23 -20.77 -28.39
CA LYS A 74 7.54 -19.32 -28.24
C LYS A 74 6.32 -18.37 -28.23
N HIS A 75 5.19 -18.76 -28.82
CA HIS A 75 3.95 -17.98 -28.87
C HIS A 75 3.09 -18.06 -27.58
N GLU A 76 3.32 -19.07 -26.73
CA GLU A 76 2.62 -19.31 -25.46
C GLU A 76 3.37 -18.69 -24.25
N GLN A 77 4.66 -18.37 -24.39
CA GLN A 77 5.41 -17.61 -23.38
C GLN A 77 4.90 -16.17 -23.22
N SER A 78 4.37 -15.57 -24.30
CA SER A 78 3.80 -14.21 -24.30
C SER A 78 2.41 -14.09 -23.66
N THR A 79 1.86 -15.14 -23.06
CA THR A 79 0.55 -15.11 -22.38
C THR A 79 0.59 -15.70 -20.97
N ALA A 80 1.77 -16.03 -20.44
CA ALA A 80 1.90 -16.79 -19.20
C ALA A 80 1.17 -16.18 -17.98
N LEU A 81 1.16 -14.84 -17.83
CA LEU A 81 0.40 -14.19 -16.75
C LEU A 81 -1.11 -14.21 -17.00
N LEU A 82 -1.58 -14.20 -18.25
CA LEU A 82 -3.02 -14.30 -18.58
C LEU A 82 -3.61 -15.66 -18.17
N HIS A 83 -2.77 -16.68 -18.10
CA HIS A 83 -3.15 -18.03 -17.65
C HIS A 83 -2.75 -18.32 -16.19
N THR A 84 -2.13 -17.36 -15.50
CA THR A 84 -1.75 -17.50 -14.10
C THR A 84 -2.97 -17.28 -13.20
N PRO A 85 -3.28 -18.19 -12.24
CA PRO A 85 -4.37 -17.98 -11.29
C PRO A 85 -4.23 -16.63 -10.57
N LEU A 86 -5.33 -15.90 -10.42
CA LEU A 86 -5.34 -14.58 -9.78
C LEU A 86 -4.62 -14.57 -8.41
N ILE A 87 -4.76 -15.64 -7.63
CA ILE A 87 -4.12 -15.80 -6.31
C ILE A 87 -2.58 -15.82 -6.35
N ARG A 88 -1.96 -16.06 -7.52
CA ARG A 88 -0.50 -16.08 -7.71
C ARG A 88 0.05 -14.76 -8.27
N LEU A 89 -0.81 -13.80 -8.61
CA LEU A 89 -0.39 -12.50 -9.08
C LEU A 89 0.03 -11.62 -7.90
N SER A 90 1.22 -11.02 -7.95
CA SER A 90 1.60 -9.96 -7.00
C SER A 90 0.62 -8.77 -7.08
N ASN A 91 0.59 -7.91 -6.07
CA ASN A 91 -0.34 -6.77 -6.04
C ASN A 91 -0.28 -5.88 -7.30
N GLY A 92 0.92 -5.53 -7.78
CA GLY A 92 1.08 -4.78 -9.03
C GLY A 92 0.50 -5.53 -10.24
N GLN A 93 0.68 -6.86 -10.31
CA GLN A 93 0.14 -7.70 -11.40
C GLN A 93 -1.38 -7.80 -11.36
N MET A 94 -1.96 -8.01 -10.17
CA MET A 94 -3.40 -8.03 -9.95
C MET A 94 -4.03 -6.70 -10.38
N ARG A 95 -3.38 -5.59 -10.04
CA ARG A 95 -3.82 -4.24 -10.42
C ARG A 95 -3.78 -4.04 -11.93
N ARG A 96 -2.69 -4.44 -12.60
CA ARG A 96 -2.60 -4.42 -14.07
C ARG A 96 -3.69 -5.28 -14.72
N ALA A 97 -3.96 -6.47 -14.19
CA ALA A 97 -5.03 -7.34 -14.71
C ALA A 97 -6.42 -6.70 -14.57
N ARG A 98 -6.72 -6.05 -13.44
CA ARG A 98 -8.00 -5.33 -13.25
C ARG A 98 -8.13 -4.13 -14.18
N LEU A 99 -7.05 -3.39 -14.37
CA LEU A 99 -7.00 -2.26 -15.29
C LEU A 99 -7.22 -2.69 -16.74
N MET A 100 -6.61 -3.82 -17.13
CA MET A 100 -6.85 -4.47 -18.41
C MET A 100 -8.33 -4.82 -18.58
N ASP A 101 -8.95 -5.47 -17.60
CA ASP A 101 -10.38 -5.82 -17.64
C ASP A 101 -11.25 -4.58 -17.83
N ALA A 102 -10.95 -3.48 -17.13
CA ALA A 102 -11.67 -2.21 -17.28
C ALA A 102 -11.56 -1.64 -18.70
N LEU A 103 -10.34 -1.60 -19.25
CA LEU A 103 -10.07 -1.07 -20.59
C LEU A 103 -10.75 -1.91 -21.68
N VAL A 104 -10.69 -3.24 -21.56
CA VAL A 104 -11.34 -4.17 -22.49
C VAL A 104 -12.86 -4.00 -22.44
N ARG A 105 -13.46 -3.96 -21.25
CA ARG A 105 -14.92 -3.75 -21.09
C ARG A 105 -15.39 -2.43 -21.67
N CYS A 106 -14.64 -1.34 -21.45
CA CYS A 106 -14.98 -0.04 -22.05
C CYS A 106 -14.95 -0.08 -23.58
N SER A 107 -13.98 -0.76 -24.19
CA SER A 107 -13.87 -0.90 -25.66
C SER A 107 -14.93 -1.81 -26.30
N SER A 108 -15.81 -2.42 -25.49
CA SER A 108 -16.81 -3.40 -25.91
C SER A 108 -18.24 -2.85 -25.89
N VAL A 109 -18.42 -1.56 -25.56
CA VAL A 109 -19.74 -0.92 -25.44
C VAL A 109 -20.37 -0.77 -26.84
N PRO A 110 -21.53 -1.40 -27.13
CA PRO A 110 -22.18 -1.31 -28.44
C PRO A 110 -22.64 0.14 -28.70
N GLY A 111 -22.07 0.78 -29.72
CA GLY A 111 -22.38 2.16 -30.11
C GLY A 111 -21.17 3.10 -30.24
N SER A 112 -19.96 2.69 -29.82
CA SER A 112 -18.76 3.54 -30.01
C SER A 112 -18.14 3.45 -31.42
N ALA A 113 -18.59 2.50 -32.24
CA ALA A 113 -17.99 2.19 -33.55
C ALA A 113 -18.74 2.77 -34.78
N SER A 114 -19.75 3.62 -34.64
CA SER A 114 -20.46 4.17 -35.81
C SER A 114 -20.25 5.68 -35.97
N ASN A 115 -19.71 6.06 -37.14
CA ASN A 115 -19.78 7.40 -37.75
C ASN A 115 -21.23 7.84 -38.07
N SER A 116 -22.21 7.52 -37.23
CA SER A 116 -23.58 8.01 -37.36
C SER A 116 -23.77 9.21 -36.46
N ALA A 117 -24.44 10.24 -36.97
CA ALA A 117 -24.76 11.50 -36.28
C ALA A 117 -25.69 11.34 -35.05
N GLN A 118 -25.86 10.11 -34.55
CA GLN A 118 -26.70 9.72 -33.43
C GLN A 118 -25.97 8.69 -32.54
N ALA A 119 -24.69 8.94 -32.25
CA ALA A 119 -23.96 8.23 -31.21
C ALA A 119 -24.47 8.68 -29.83
N GLY A 120 -24.98 7.75 -29.02
CA GLY A 120 -25.30 7.99 -27.61
C GLY A 120 -24.05 8.42 -26.82
N PRO A 121 -24.20 8.84 -25.54
CA PRO A 121 -23.06 9.26 -24.73
C PRO A 121 -22.01 8.14 -24.67
N GLY A 122 -20.80 8.42 -25.16
CA GLY A 122 -19.69 7.48 -25.16
C GLY A 122 -19.38 6.92 -23.76
N ALA A 123 -18.76 5.75 -23.70
CA ALA A 123 -18.47 5.06 -22.44
C ALA A 123 -17.65 5.96 -21.50
N LEU A 124 -17.96 5.92 -20.20
CA LEU A 124 -17.19 6.61 -19.15
C LEU A 124 -16.37 5.59 -18.37
N LEU A 125 -15.05 5.76 -18.42
CA LEU A 125 -14.07 4.99 -17.65
C LEU A 125 -13.71 5.75 -16.37
N VAL A 126 -14.08 5.17 -15.22
CA VAL A 126 -13.76 5.75 -13.92
C VAL A 126 -12.69 4.90 -13.24
N LEU A 127 -11.50 5.47 -13.04
CA LEU A 127 -10.37 4.81 -12.40
C LEU A 127 -10.04 5.48 -11.07
N SER A 128 -10.10 4.69 -9.99
CA SER A 128 -9.70 5.14 -8.66
C SER A 128 -8.26 4.75 -8.35
N GLN A 129 -7.41 5.75 -8.09
CA GLN A 129 -5.98 5.62 -7.77
C GLN A 129 -5.23 4.69 -8.74
N PRO A 130 -5.29 4.92 -10.07
CA PRO A 130 -4.78 3.97 -11.07
C PRO A 130 -3.28 3.67 -10.96
N TYR A 131 -2.49 4.62 -10.47
CA TYR A 131 -1.02 4.53 -10.38
C TYR A 131 -0.50 3.89 -9.08
N ASN A 132 -1.35 3.77 -8.07
CA ASN A 132 -0.96 3.25 -6.76
C ASN A 132 -0.44 1.80 -6.86
N GLY A 133 0.67 1.47 -6.19
CA GLY A 133 1.31 0.14 -6.26
C GLY A 133 1.94 -0.21 -7.63
N LEU A 134 2.05 0.75 -8.55
CA LEU A 134 2.80 0.59 -9.81
C LEU A 134 4.16 1.28 -9.66
N ASP A 135 5.19 0.67 -10.27
CA ASP A 135 6.53 1.24 -10.43
C ASP A 135 6.55 2.29 -11.55
N ALA A 136 7.57 3.16 -11.54
CA ALA A 136 7.65 4.30 -12.46
C ALA A 136 7.52 3.92 -13.95
N PRO A 137 8.19 2.86 -14.46
CA PRO A 137 8.04 2.47 -15.86
C PRO A 137 6.61 2.02 -16.21
N THR A 138 5.91 1.38 -15.28
CA THR A 138 4.53 0.92 -15.51
C THR A 138 3.55 2.09 -15.42
N ARG A 139 3.81 3.10 -14.56
CA ARG A 139 2.98 4.31 -14.50
C ARG A 139 3.02 5.08 -15.81
N SER A 140 4.22 5.33 -16.35
CA SER A 140 4.39 5.99 -17.65
C SER A 140 3.64 5.25 -18.76
N LEU A 141 3.82 3.93 -18.83
CA LEU A 141 3.11 3.10 -19.81
C LEU A 141 1.59 3.17 -19.66
N LEU A 142 1.07 3.21 -18.43
CA LEU A 142 -0.35 3.40 -18.20
C LEU A 142 -0.82 4.79 -18.65
N SER A 143 -0.05 5.84 -18.35
CA SER A 143 -0.35 7.20 -18.80
C SER A 143 -0.42 7.27 -20.32
N ASP A 144 0.52 6.64 -21.03
CA ASP A 144 0.53 6.56 -22.50
C ASP A 144 -0.75 5.88 -23.03
N ILE A 145 -1.15 4.75 -22.44
CA ILE A 145 -2.38 4.04 -22.83
C ILE A 145 -3.61 4.93 -22.62
N LEU A 146 -3.72 5.61 -21.47
CA LEU A 146 -4.86 6.47 -21.17
C LEU A 146 -4.87 7.70 -22.09
N GLN A 147 -3.71 8.23 -22.46
CA GLN A 147 -3.56 9.31 -23.42
C GLN A 147 -4.02 8.90 -24.82
N GLU A 148 -3.60 7.72 -25.31
CA GLU A 148 -4.05 7.18 -26.60
C GLU A 148 -5.59 7.02 -26.63
N ARG A 149 -6.19 6.51 -25.55
CA ARG A 149 -7.65 6.35 -25.43
C ARG A 149 -8.38 7.69 -25.34
N HIS A 150 -7.83 8.63 -24.60
CA HIS A 150 -8.34 10.00 -24.56
C HIS A 150 -8.32 10.64 -25.94
N ALA A 151 -7.21 10.51 -26.69
CA ALA A 151 -7.07 11.05 -28.04
C ALA A 151 -8.08 10.42 -29.03
N ALA A 152 -8.37 9.13 -28.87
CA ALA A 152 -9.41 8.43 -29.62
C ALA A 152 -10.85 8.86 -29.24
N ARG A 153 -11.02 9.66 -28.18
CA ARG A 153 -12.30 10.12 -27.61
C ARG A 153 -13.23 8.99 -27.17
N ASP A 154 -12.67 7.80 -26.95
CA ASP A 154 -13.39 6.61 -26.52
C ASP A 154 -12.50 5.73 -25.63
N PRO A 155 -12.78 5.60 -24.32
CA PRO A 155 -13.86 6.23 -23.53
C PRO A 155 -13.55 7.66 -23.06
N ARG A 156 -14.55 8.37 -22.51
CA ARG A 156 -14.28 9.52 -21.61
C ARG A 156 -13.63 8.99 -20.33
N ILE A 157 -12.64 9.70 -19.80
CA ILE A 157 -11.83 9.22 -18.67
C ILE A 157 -12.02 10.16 -17.48
N LEU A 158 -12.34 9.57 -16.32
CA LEU A 158 -12.32 10.25 -15.02
C LEU A 158 -11.33 9.53 -14.10
N LEU A 159 -10.28 10.24 -13.67
CA LEU A 159 -9.26 9.71 -12.77
C LEU A 159 -9.42 10.32 -11.38
N PHE A 160 -9.48 9.46 -10.36
CA PHE A 160 -9.27 9.90 -8.98
C PHE A 160 -7.82 9.63 -8.62
N LEU A 161 -7.01 10.68 -8.54
CA LEU A 161 -5.58 10.59 -8.24
C LEU A 161 -5.33 10.80 -6.74
N ARG A 162 -4.23 10.26 -6.22
CA ARG A 162 -3.73 10.65 -4.89
C ARG A 162 -3.05 12.02 -4.99
N ALA A 163 -2.93 12.74 -3.88
CA ALA A 163 -2.32 14.07 -3.87
C ALA A 163 -0.85 14.06 -4.37
N GLN A 164 -0.14 12.95 -4.19
CA GLN A 164 1.23 12.74 -4.64
C GLN A 164 1.36 12.18 -6.06
N ASP A 165 0.26 11.78 -6.69
CA ASP A 165 0.31 11.30 -8.08
C ASP A 165 0.49 12.49 -9.01
N GLU A 166 1.42 12.40 -9.95
CA GLU A 166 1.54 13.39 -11.02
C GLU A 166 0.28 13.39 -11.88
N VAL A 167 -0.25 14.59 -12.16
CA VAL A 167 -1.40 14.76 -13.04
C VAL A 167 -0.93 14.61 -14.49
N PRO A 168 -1.36 13.57 -15.22
CA PRO A 168 -0.90 13.33 -16.59
C PRO A 168 -1.22 14.50 -17.52
N ASP A 169 -0.36 14.74 -18.51
CA ASP A 169 -0.47 15.89 -19.41
C ASP A 169 -1.75 15.89 -20.27
N PHE A 170 -2.33 14.71 -20.53
CA PHE A 170 -3.58 14.59 -21.28
C PHE A 170 -4.84 14.98 -20.47
N ILE A 171 -4.70 15.24 -19.17
CA ILE A 171 -5.83 15.70 -18.34
C ILE A 171 -6.17 17.14 -18.69
N THR A 172 -7.42 17.38 -19.05
CA THR A 172 -7.88 18.71 -19.45
C THR A 172 -8.39 19.53 -18.27
N HIS A 173 -9.08 18.89 -17.33
CA HIS A 173 -9.71 19.52 -16.18
C HIS A 173 -9.30 18.80 -14.90
N VAL A 174 -9.04 19.57 -13.86
CA VAL A 174 -8.70 19.06 -12.53
C VAL A 174 -9.77 19.51 -11.55
N THR A 175 -10.15 18.62 -10.64
CA THR A 175 -11.05 18.93 -9.53
C THR A 175 -10.46 18.41 -8.25
N PHE A 176 -10.43 19.24 -7.21
CA PHE A 176 -9.97 18.85 -5.87
C PHE A 176 -10.84 19.51 -4.80
N ILE A 177 -10.75 18.97 -3.58
CA ILE A 177 -11.39 19.53 -2.40
C ILE A 177 -10.29 20.22 -1.61
N ASP A 178 -10.42 21.53 -1.36
CA ASP A 178 -9.45 22.27 -0.55
C ASP A 178 -9.61 21.97 0.95
N GLN A 179 -8.70 22.51 1.77
CA GLN A 179 -8.71 22.29 3.22
C GLN A 179 -9.99 22.78 3.89
N ASP A 180 -10.69 23.74 3.29
CA ASP A 180 -11.96 24.28 3.78
C ASP A 180 -13.17 23.43 3.33
N GLY A 181 -12.92 22.28 2.69
CA GLY A 181 -13.94 21.39 2.16
C GLY A 181 -14.60 21.89 0.88
N ARG A 182 -14.08 22.95 0.24
CA ARG A 182 -14.65 23.53 -0.97
C ARG A 182 -14.14 22.79 -2.20
N VAL A 183 -15.07 22.42 -3.08
CA VAL A 183 -14.74 21.81 -4.36
C VAL A 183 -14.27 22.90 -5.32
N ARG A 184 -13.04 22.79 -5.81
CA ARG A 184 -12.47 23.64 -6.85
C ARG A 184 -12.31 22.82 -8.11
N ALA A 185 -12.79 23.34 -9.22
CA ALA A 185 -12.69 22.70 -10.53
C ALA A 185 -12.35 23.75 -11.59
N GLY A 186 -11.47 23.40 -12.52
CA GLY A 186 -11.05 24.29 -13.59
C GLY A 186 -10.12 23.59 -14.57
N GLU A 187 -9.54 24.38 -15.48
CA GLU A 187 -8.52 23.89 -16.40
C GLU A 187 -7.26 23.46 -15.66
N ARG A 188 -6.53 22.51 -16.25
CA ARG A 188 -5.34 21.91 -15.63
C ARG A 188 -4.32 22.95 -15.17
N GLU A 189 -3.93 23.90 -16.01
CA GLU A 189 -2.86 24.86 -15.68
C GLU A 189 -3.22 25.75 -14.48
N GLU A 190 -4.43 26.31 -14.49
CA GLU A 190 -4.95 27.15 -13.41
C GLU A 190 -5.01 26.37 -12.08
N MET A 191 -5.55 25.15 -12.11
CA MET A 191 -5.72 24.34 -10.91
C MET A 191 -4.40 23.82 -10.35
N LEU A 192 -3.44 23.45 -11.21
CA LEU A 192 -2.11 23.04 -10.76
C LEU A 192 -1.37 24.18 -10.05
N ASP A 193 -1.55 25.43 -10.49
CA ASP A 193 -0.96 26.58 -9.82
C ASP A 193 -1.61 26.86 -8.46
N VAL A 194 -2.93 26.69 -8.34
CA VAL A 194 -3.62 26.76 -7.04
C VAL A 194 -3.10 25.67 -6.10
N MET A 195 -2.99 24.43 -6.58
CA MET A 195 -2.49 23.30 -5.80
C MET A 195 -1.04 23.51 -5.36
N ARG A 196 -0.16 24.05 -6.21
CA ARG A 196 1.24 24.37 -5.85
C ARG A 196 1.33 25.42 -4.75
N ARG A 197 0.52 26.48 -4.84
CA ARG A 197 0.49 27.55 -3.80
C ARG A 197 0.02 27.01 -2.45
N GLN A 198 -0.95 26.10 -2.45
CA GLN A 198 -1.46 25.44 -1.22
C GLN A 198 -0.50 24.36 -0.68
N ALA A 199 0.16 23.59 -1.55
CA ALA A 199 1.14 22.59 -1.13
C ALA A 199 2.34 23.22 -0.41
N ASN A 200 2.72 24.45 -0.79
CA ASN A 200 3.79 25.20 -0.13
C ASN A 200 3.40 25.70 1.27
N SER A 201 2.10 25.81 1.61
CA SER A 201 1.64 26.16 2.96
C SER A 201 1.49 24.95 3.89
N ASP A 202 1.19 23.76 3.36
CA ASP A 202 0.98 22.51 4.13
C ASP A 202 2.22 21.62 4.21
N ALA A 203 3.40 22.22 4.19
CA ALA A 203 4.67 21.50 4.10
C ALA A 203 4.97 20.70 5.38
N HIS A 204 4.27 19.59 5.60
CA HIS A 204 4.83 18.47 6.34
C HIS A 204 6.13 18.09 5.63
N ALA A 205 7.26 18.28 6.29
CA ALA A 205 8.54 18.00 5.68
C ALA A 205 8.55 16.52 5.21
N GLN A 206 8.81 16.30 3.92
CA GLN A 206 8.74 14.98 3.30
C GLN A 206 10.12 14.35 3.19
N GLY A 207 10.21 13.02 3.29
CA GLY A 207 11.41 12.31 2.88
C GLY A 207 11.67 12.54 1.39
N SER A 208 12.93 12.41 0.98
CA SER A 208 13.34 12.45 -0.42
C SER A 208 14.66 11.73 -0.60
N TYR A 209 14.95 11.29 -1.82
CA TYR A 209 16.25 10.73 -2.15
C TYR A 209 17.40 11.71 -1.85
N ALA A 210 17.20 13.01 -2.10
CA ALA A 210 18.16 14.05 -1.77
C ALA A 210 18.46 14.11 -0.26
N LEU A 211 17.42 14.04 0.58
CA LEU A 211 17.57 14.01 2.04
C LEU A 211 18.31 12.76 2.51
N VAL A 212 17.98 11.58 1.96
CA VAL A 212 18.66 10.33 2.29
C VAL A 212 20.14 10.42 1.92
N LYS A 213 20.46 10.95 0.74
CA LYS A 213 21.85 11.16 0.30
C LYS A 213 22.59 12.12 1.22
N GLN A 214 21.95 13.23 1.61
CA GLN A 214 22.51 14.19 2.56
C GLN A 214 22.80 13.54 3.92
N LEU A 215 21.82 12.84 4.50
CA LEU A 215 21.97 12.15 5.79
C LEU A 215 23.02 11.04 5.74
N ALA A 216 23.08 10.29 4.64
CA ALA A 216 24.09 9.27 4.41
C ALA A 216 25.51 9.88 4.37
N THR A 217 25.68 11.05 3.73
CA THR A 217 26.97 11.75 3.69
C THR A 217 27.37 12.35 5.05
N SER A 218 26.43 12.98 5.76
CA SER A 218 26.71 13.60 7.07
C SER A 218 27.07 12.56 8.13
N LYS A 219 26.45 11.37 8.07
CA LYS A 219 26.68 10.29 9.05
C LYS A 219 27.94 9.46 8.79
N ARG A 220 28.71 9.72 7.72
CA ARG A 220 29.97 9.02 7.47
C ARG A 220 31.02 9.28 8.56
N ASN A 221 30.87 10.35 9.34
CA ASN A 221 31.81 10.81 10.36
C ASN A 221 31.32 10.62 11.81
N GLU A 222 30.11 10.10 12.05
CA GLU A 222 29.61 9.83 13.41
C GLU A 222 29.34 8.34 13.63
N PRO A 223 29.80 7.73 14.74
CA PRO A 223 29.44 6.36 15.08
C PRO A 223 27.94 6.31 15.39
N SER A 224 27.14 5.77 14.46
CA SER A 224 25.72 5.55 14.73
C SER A 224 25.56 4.58 15.92
N LEU A 225 24.70 4.91 16.88
CA LEU A 225 24.46 4.14 18.12
C LEU A 225 24.26 2.62 17.93
N GLY A 226 23.90 2.14 16.73
CA GLY A 226 23.69 0.73 16.40
C GLY A 226 24.85 0.00 15.73
N GLN A 227 25.86 0.68 15.19
CA GLN A 227 26.95 0.03 14.42
C GLN A 227 27.91 -0.80 15.28
N SER A 228 28.00 -0.50 16.59
CA SER A 228 28.80 -1.29 17.55
C SER A 228 28.12 -2.61 17.96
N SER A 229 26.83 -2.77 17.62
CA SER A 229 26.06 -3.95 17.97
C SER A 229 25.97 -4.95 16.82
N ALA A 230 25.84 -6.24 17.16
CA ALA A 230 25.72 -7.32 16.18
C ALA A 230 24.56 -7.06 15.19
N PRO A 231 24.73 -7.38 13.90
CA PRO A 231 23.69 -7.15 12.91
C PRO A 231 22.43 -8.01 13.20
N LEU A 232 21.26 -7.40 13.03
CA LEU A 232 19.96 -8.09 13.08
C LEU A 232 19.73 -8.95 11.84
N VAL A 233 20.26 -8.54 10.69
CA VAL A 233 20.21 -9.29 9.44
C VAL A 233 21.58 -9.19 8.80
N LYS A 234 22.15 -10.32 8.38
CA LYS A 234 23.39 -10.36 7.62
C LYS A 234 23.28 -11.39 6.51
N PHE A 235 23.36 -10.92 5.27
CA PHE A 235 23.40 -11.76 4.08
C PHE A 235 24.81 -11.70 3.47
N THR A 236 25.34 -12.87 3.12
CA THR A 236 26.64 -13.02 2.49
C THR A 236 26.51 -13.93 1.29
N ASN A 237 26.64 -13.37 0.10
CA ASN A 237 26.50 -14.05 -1.18
C ASN A 237 25.22 -14.90 -1.28
N VAL A 238 24.08 -14.30 -0.93
CA VAL A 238 22.78 -14.96 -0.95
C VAL A 238 22.17 -14.89 -2.35
N GLY A 239 21.80 -16.06 -2.88
CA GLY A 239 21.09 -16.18 -4.15
C GLY A 239 19.82 -17.00 -4.00
N VAL A 240 18.77 -16.63 -4.75
CA VAL A 240 17.50 -17.37 -4.81
C VAL A 240 17.14 -17.60 -6.27
N LYS A 241 16.88 -18.86 -6.60
CA LYS A 241 16.48 -19.30 -7.95
C LYS A 241 15.05 -19.80 -7.94
N TYR A 242 14.25 -19.38 -8.91
CA TYR A 242 12.96 -19.99 -9.21
C TYR A 242 12.98 -20.54 -10.63
N ALA A 243 12.66 -21.81 -10.81
CA ALA A 243 12.55 -22.45 -12.13
C ALA A 243 13.73 -22.11 -13.07
N GLY A 244 14.96 -22.07 -12.54
CA GLY A 244 16.18 -21.77 -13.30
C GLY A 244 16.55 -20.28 -13.44
N LYS A 245 15.65 -19.33 -13.14
CA LYS A 245 15.92 -17.89 -13.18
C LYS A 245 16.30 -17.33 -11.80
N MET A 246 17.28 -16.44 -11.78
CA MET A 246 17.70 -15.73 -10.57
C MET A 246 16.65 -14.67 -10.19
N ALA A 247 16.07 -14.79 -9.00
CA ALA A 247 15.28 -13.72 -8.39
C ALA A 247 16.12 -12.86 -7.44
N LEU A 248 17.13 -13.45 -6.81
CA LEU A 248 18.18 -12.76 -6.08
C LEU A 248 19.52 -13.36 -6.48
N ASP A 249 20.52 -12.51 -6.65
CA ASP A 249 21.84 -12.88 -7.15
C ASP A 249 22.91 -12.14 -6.36
N GLU A 250 23.76 -12.91 -5.67
CA GLU A 250 24.89 -12.43 -4.87
C GLU A 250 24.56 -11.26 -3.93
N ILE A 251 23.45 -11.37 -3.19
CA ILE A 251 23.03 -10.34 -2.24
C ILE A 251 23.98 -10.31 -1.03
N ASN A 252 24.54 -9.14 -0.78
CA ASN A 252 25.43 -8.84 0.35
C ASN A 252 24.97 -7.55 1.04
N PHE A 253 24.40 -7.66 2.24
CA PHE A 253 24.10 -6.48 3.07
C PHE A 253 23.88 -6.88 4.53
N GLU A 254 23.96 -5.87 5.39
CA GLU A 254 23.73 -5.99 6.82
C GLU A 254 22.73 -4.95 7.29
N VAL A 255 21.91 -5.30 8.28
CA VAL A 255 20.97 -4.39 8.95
C VAL A 255 21.31 -4.43 10.42
N HIS A 256 21.74 -3.29 10.95
CA HIS A 256 22.04 -3.13 12.37
C HIS A 256 20.83 -2.56 13.12
N PRO A 257 20.77 -2.71 14.45
CA PRO A 257 19.85 -1.93 15.29
C PRO A 257 19.88 -0.44 14.94
N SER A 258 18.74 0.23 15.11
CA SER A 258 18.53 1.64 14.75
C SER A 258 18.69 1.99 13.26
N THR A 259 18.95 1.03 12.37
CA THR A 259 18.96 1.28 10.92
C THR A 259 17.61 1.82 10.48
N ARG A 260 17.62 2.87 9.66
CA ARG A 260 16.42 3.43 9.01
C ARG A 260 16.69 3.41 7.51
N MET A 261 16.17 2.40 6.84
CA MET A 261 16.50 2.09 5.46
C MET A 261 15.25 2.09 4.58
N VAL A 262 15.41 2.57 3.35
CA VAL A 262 14.44 2.36 2.28
C VAL A 262 14.99 1.35 1.27
N LEU A 263 14.16 0.38 0.88
CA LEU A 263 14.44 -0.59 -0.16
C LEU A 263 13.64 -0.19 -1.42
N VAL A 264 14.34 0.20 -2.46
CA VAL A 264 13.75 0.69 -3.72
C VAL A 264 14.09 -0.24 -4.88
N GLY A 265 13.28 -0.17 -5.94
CA GLY A 265 13.49 -0.95 -7.16
C GLY A 265 12.19 -1.18 -7.92
N ASP A 266 12.32 -1.58 -9.18
CA ASP A 266 11.16 -1.82 -10.06
C ASP A 266 10.37 -3.07 -9.67
N ASN A 267 9.18 -3.21 -10.22
CA ASN A 267 8.36 -4.40 -9.98
C ASN A 267 9.04 -5.63 -10.58
N GLY A 268 9.21 -6.66 -9.75
CA GLY A 268 9.96 -7.87 -10.11
C GLY A 268 11.48 -7.78 -9.91
N SER A 269 12.00 -6.72 -9.29
CA SER A 269 13.45 -6.60 -9.00
C SER A 269 13.96 -7.50 -7.87
N GLY A 270 13.08 -8.24 -7.18
CA GLY A 270 13.43 -9.16 -6.10
C GLY A 270 13.13 -8.67 -4.68
N LYS A 271 12.59 -7.44 -4.50
CA LYS A 271 12.27 -6.86 -3.18
C LYS A 271 11.47 -7.79 -2.26
N SER A 272 10.32 -8.29 -2.72
CA SER A 272 9.48 -9.17 -1.91
C SER A 272 10.18 -10.50 -1.61
N THR A 273 11.00 -11.04 -2.53
CA THR A 273 11.81 -12.24 -2.26
C THR A 273 12.87 -11.96 -1.19
N LEU A 274 13.50 -10.79 -1.23
CA LEU A 274 14.44 -10.36 -0.21
C LEU A 274 13.76 -10.25 1.15
N LEU A 275 12.62 -9.57 1.24
CA LEU A 275 11.85 -9.45 2.47
C LEU A 275 11.39 -10.82 3.00
N SER A 276 10.92 -11.74 2.14
CA SER A 276 10.53 -13.08 2.56
C SER A 276 11.68 -13.91 3.13
N LEU A 277 12.93 -13.67 2.71
CA LEU A 277 14.10 -14.29 3.35
C LEU A 277 14.32 -13.74 4.76
N ILE A 278 14.19 -12.42 4.95
CA ILE A 278 14.36 -11.77 6.25
C ILE A 278 13.25 -12.20 7.23
N LEU A 279 12.00 -12.26 6.75
CA LEU A 279 10.84 -12.73 7.51
C LEU A 279 10.93 -14.23 7.86
N GLY A 280 11.76 -14.99 7.15
CA GLY A 280 11.89 -16.44 7.32
C GLY A 280 10.76 -17.24 6.69
N ASP A 281 9.94 -16.62 5.84
CA ASP A 281 8.80 -17.22 5.15
C ASP A 281 9.21 -17.97 3.87
N HIS A 282 10.35 -17.58 3.28
CA HIS A 282 10.80 -18.20 2.04
C HIS A 282 11.35 -19.62 2.29
N PRO A 283 10.85 -20.68 1.62
CA PRO A 283 11.27 -22.06 1.89
C PRO A 283 12.77 -22.30 1.69
N GLN A 284 13.38 -21.71 0.64
CA GLN A 284 14.82 -21.86 0.41
C GLN A 284 15.69 -21.18 1.49
N SER A 285 15.12 -20.38 2.40
CA SER A 285 15.88 -19.82 3.51
C SER A 285 16.53 -20.91 4.37
N PHE A 286 15.92 -22.10 4.46
CA PHE A 286 16.50 -23.27 5.14
C PHE A 286 17.53 -24.04 4.31
N SER A 287 17.51 -23.89 2.98
CA SER A 287 18.43 -24.57 2.06
C SER A 287 19.70 -23.77 1.82
N ILE A 288 19.69 -22.47 2.13
CA ILE A 288 20.85 -21.60 2.01
C ILE A 288 21.85 -21.94 3.13
N PRO A 289 23.15 -22.07 2.83
CA PRO A 289 24.18 -22.37 3.83
C PRO A 289 24.15 -21.44 5.05
N SER A 290 24.43 -21.99 6.23
CA SER A 290 24.29 -21.30 7.53
C SER A 290 25.23 -20.11 7.73
N ASP A 291 26.32 -20.05 6.97
CA ASP A 291 27.28 -18.94 6.93
C ASP A 291 26.81 -17.77 6.07
N ARG A 292 25.79 -17.98 5.21
CA ARG A 292 25.30 -16.96 4.27
C ARG A 292 24.11 -16.16 4.77
N ILE A 293 23.31 -16.71 5.69
CA ILE A 293 22.18 -16.00 6.30
C ILE A 293 22.28 -16.08 7.82
N SER A 294 22.49 -14.92 8.43
CA SER A 294 22.30 -14.72 9.86
C SER A 294 21.13 -13.76 10.12
N LEU A 295 20.26 -14.17 11.04
CA LEU A 295 19.14 -13.38 11.55
C LEU A 295 19.29 -13.30 13.08
N PHE A 296 19.17 -12.10 13.63
CA PHE A 296 19.28 -11.82 15.07
C PHE A 296 20.53 -12.45 15.71
N GLY A 297 21.67 -12.34 15.03
CA GLY A 297 22.97 -12.84 15.52
C GLY A 297 23.18 -14.36 15.46
N ALA A 298 22.22 -15.12 14.93
CA ALA A 298 22.33 -16.57 14.76
C ALA A 298 22.07 -17.00 13.31
N PRO A 299 22.55 -18.16 12.84
CA PRO A 299 22.22 -18.68 11.52
C PRO A 299 20.71 -18.87 11.32
N ARG A 300 20.24 -18.80 10.07
CA ARG A 300 18.83 -19.07 9.74
C ARG A 300 18.35 -20.46 10.20
N SER A 301 19.23 -21.46 10.22
CA SER A 301 18.94 -22.83 10.66
C SER A 301 18.86 -23.00 12.18
N ALA A 302 19.23 -22.00 12.97
CA ALA A 302 19.19 -22.09 14.43
C ALA A 302 17.74 -22.21 14.94
N PRO A 303 17.47 -23.00 16.00
CA PRO A 303 16.13 -23.11 16.59
C PRO A 303 15.55 -21.77 17.05
N SER A 304 16.42 -20.85 17.51
CA SER A 304 16.07 -19.49 17.91
C SER A 304 15.52 -18.62 16.76
N ASN A 305 15.69 -19.05 15.51
CA ASN A 305 15.24 -18.41 14.28
C ASN A 305 14.17 -19.24 13.55
N ALA A 306 13.46 -20.12 14.26
CA ALA A 306 12.24 -20.72 13.73
C ALA A 306 11.28 -19.61 13.25
N THR A 307 10.58 -19.82 12.13
CA THR A 307 9.72 -18.80 11.48
C THR A 307 8.69 -18.22 12.46
N LEU A 308 8.09 -19.04 13.31
CA LEU A 308 7.15 -18.58 14.36
C LEU A 308 7.80 -17.67 15.40
N LEU A 309 9.09 -17.85 15.73
CA LEU A 309 9.81 -16.98 16.65
C LEU A 309 10.25 -15.69 15.97
N LEU A 310 10.61 -15.74 14.69
CA LEU A 310 10.91 -14.55 13.89
C LEU A 310 9.66 -13.65 13.77
N ALA A 311 8.49 -14.22 13.54
CA ALA A 311 7.21 -13.49 13.49
C ALA A 311 6.87 -12.73 14.78
N ARG A 312 7.45 -13.12 15.93
CA ARG A 312 7.31 -12.41 17.21
C ARG A 312 8.32 -11.26 17.39
N ARG A 313 9.47 -11.33 16.70
CA ARG A 313 10.57 -10.36 16.79
C ARG A 313 10.54 -9.32 15.67
N ILE A 314 9.86 -9.63 14.57
CA ILE A 314 9.71 -8.78 13.40
C ILE A 314 8.27 -8.28 13.32
N GLY A 315 8.11 -6.96 13.34
CA GLY A 315 6.85 -6.33 12.93
C GLY A 315 6.79 -6.27 11.41
N HIS A 316 5.67 -6.69 10.82
CA HIS A 316 5.53 -6.72 9.37
C HIS A 316 4.18 -6.19 8.92
N VAL A 317 4.20 -5.32 7.91
CA VAL A 317 3.03 -4.94 7.11
C VAL A 317 3.36 -5.10 5.64
N SER A 318 2.39 -5.59 4.87
CA SER A 318 2.46 -5.72 3.42
C SER A 318 1.06 -5.66 2.83
N PRO A 319 0.92 -5.34 1.54
CA PRO A 319 -0.38 -5.37 0.89
C PRO A 319 -0.93 -6.80 0.73
N GLU A 320 -0.08 -7.84 0.69
CA GLU A 320 -0.50 -9.24 0.80
C GLU A 320 -1.14 -9.53 2.16
N LEU A 321 -0.52 -9.07 3.24
CA LEU A 321 -1.07 -9.19 4.60
C LEU A 321 -2.41 -8.45 4.70
N PHE A 322 -2.49 -7.22 4.17
CA PHE A 322 -3.71 -6.42 4.15
C PHE A 322 -4.87 -7.16 3.44
N ASN A 323 -4.58 -7.83 2.33
CA ASN A 323 -5.58 -8.58 1.57
C ASN A 323 -5.98 -9.89 2.24
N ALA A 324 -5.05 -10.56 2.90
CA ALA A 324 -5.30 -11.82 3.61
C ALA A 324 -5.99 -11.64 4.97
N PHE A 325 -5.97 -10.43 5.54
CA PHE A 325 -6.49 -10.18 6.87
C PHE A 325 -8.01 -10.44 6.96
N PRO A 326 -8.52 -11.09 8.03
CA PRO A 326 -9.94 -11.43 8.13
C PRO A 326 -10.88 -10.22 8.02
N ARG A 327 -11.85 -10.28 7.09
CA ARG A 327 -12.82 -9.20 6.81
C ARG A 327 -14.26 -9.51 7.24
N LYS A 328 -14.48 -10.63 7.92
CA LYS A 328 -15.81 -10.93 8.47
C LYS A 328 -16.13 -9.92 9.57
N ASP A 329 -17.42 -9.65 9.77
CA ASP A 329 -17.86 -8.88 10.92
C ASP A 329 -17.59 -9.64 12.23
N SER A 330 -17.38 -8.90 13.32
CA SER A 330 -17.09 -9.46 14.65
C SER A 330 -18.06 -10.57 15.07
N GLU A 331 -19.35 -10.40 14.79
CA GLU A 331 -20.42 -11.37 15.08
C GLU A 331 -20.29 -12.67 14.27
N ARG A 332 -19.68 -12.61 13.09
CA ARG A 332 -19.48 -13.74 12.16
C ARG A 332 -18.07 -14.34 12.24
N GLY A 333 -17.35 -14.08 13.33
CA GLY A 333 -15.98 -14.59 13.51
C GLY A 333 -14.88 -13.60 13.14
N GLY A 334 -15.21 -12.35 12.81
CA GLY A 334 -14.27 -11.26 12.54
C GLY A 334 -13.43 -10.82 13.73
N LEU A 335 -12.43 -9.97 13.48
CA LEU A 335 -11.64 -9.35 14.55
C LEU A 335 -12.17 -7.95 14.85
N THR A 336 -12.21 -7.59 16.13
CA THR A 336 -12.35 -6.16 16.49
C THR A 336 -11.05 -5.43 16.21
N VAL A 337 -11.08 -4.10 16.16
CA VAL A 337 -9.87 -3.27 15.98
C VAL A 337 -8.81 -3.59 17.04
N GLY A 338 -9.22 -3.70 18.31
CA GLY A 338 -8.30 -4.04 19.40
C GLY A 338 -7.69 -5.44 19.26
N GLN A 339 -8.48 -6.42 18.81
CA GLN A 339 -7.98 -7.77 18.53
C GLN A 339 -7.05 -7.80 17.31
N ALA A 340 -7.32 -6.99 16.29
CA ALA A 340 -6.48 -6.87 15.11
C ALA A 340 -5.09 -6.34 15.48
N ILE A 341 -5.01 -5.26 16.27
CA ILE A 341 -3.74 -4.73 16.79
C ILE A 341 -3.08 -5.75 17.71
N GLY A 342 -3.82 -6.28 18.68
CA GLY A 342 -3.31 -7.22 19.68
C GLY A 342 -2.74 -8.51 19.08
N SER A 343 -3.21 -8.93 17.92
CA SER A 343 -2.64 -10.09 17.20
C SER A 343 -1.15 -9.92 16.82
N GLY A 344 -0.66 -8.67 16.81
CA GLY A 344 0.73 -8.32 16.57
C GLY A 344 1.71 -8.76 17.68
N PHE A 345 1.25 -8.95 18.92
CA PHE A 345 2.12 -9.41 20.02
C PHE A 345 2.73 -10.80 19.78
N GLU A 346 2.01 -11.68 19.09
CA GLU A 346 2.50 -13.03 18.77
C GLU A 346 2.85 -13.21 17.29
N GLY A 347 2.59 -12.21 16.43
CA GLY A 347 2.76 -12.33 14.98
C GLY A 347 1.76 -13.25 14.29
N VAL A 348 0.59 -13.51 14.90
CA VAL A 348 -0.41 -14.49 14.41
C VAL A 348 -1.66 -13.77 13.88
N PHE A 349 -2.48 -14.45 13.05
CA PHE A 349 -3.74 -13.97 12.48
C PHE A 349 -4.99 -14.54 13.20
N SER A 350 -4.95 -14.66 14.52
CA SER A 350 -6.03 -15.31 15.29
C SER A 350 -6.45 -14.49 16.51
N ARG A 351 -7.69 -14.71 16.96
CA ARG A 351 -8.19 -14.19 18.23
C ARG A 351 -7.33 -14.73 19.38
N ARG A 352 -6.88 -13.83 20.25
CA ARG A 352 -6.18 -14.16 21.49
C ARG A 352 -6.74 -13.30 22.61
N ALA A 353 -6.74 -13.87 23.82
CA ALA A 353 -7.03 -13.10 25.02
C ALA A 353 -5.83 -12.17 25.28
N LEU A 354 -6.09 -10.87 25.31
CA LEU A 354 -5.10 -9.88 25.70
C LEU A 354 -5.12 -9.76 27.23
N ASN A 355 -3.95 -9.76 27.86
CA ASN A 355 -3.85 -9.42 29.28
C ASN A 355 -4.14 -7.92 29.50
N GLU A 356 -4.25 -7.48 30.75
CA GLU A 356 -4.57 -6.08 31.06
C GLU A 356 -3.56 -5.10 30.44
N GLU A 357 -2.27 -5.36 30.63
CA GLU A 357 -1.18 -4.53 30.13
C GLU A 357 -1.20 -4.40 28.60
N GLN A 358 -1.45 -5.50 27.89
CA GLN A 358 -1.60 -5.54 26.44
C GLN A 358 -2.81 -4.74 25.97
N ARG A 359 -3.95 -4.83 26.67
CA ARG A 359 -5.15 -4.04 26.34
C ARG A 359 -4.92 -2.56 26.53
N GLU A 360 -4.33 -2.16 27.65
CA GLU A 360 -4.00 -0.77 27.94
C GLU A 360 -3.02 -0.21 26.91
N ARG A 361 -2.03 -0.99 26.50
CA ARG A 361 -1.09 -0.62 25.45
C ARG A 361 -1.79 -0.43 24.10
N VAL A 362 -2.71 -1.33 23.73
CA VAL A 362 -3.51 -1.21 22.50
C VAL A 362 -4.35 0.07 22.53
N TRP A 363 -5.03 0.38 23.65
CA TRP A 363 -5.81 1.61 23.77
C TRP A 363 -4.95 2.85 23.70
N SER A 364 -3.81 2.85 24.38
CA SER A 364 -2.87 3.97 24.33
C SER A 364 -2.34 4.19 22.92
N MET A 365 -2.05 3.11 22.17
CA MET A 365 -1.58 3.20 20.80
C MET A 365 -2.67 3.71 19.85
N LEU A 366 -3.92 3.26 20.03
CA LEU A 366 -5.07 3.77 19.28
C LEU A 366 -5.34 5.25 19.56
N ALA A 367 -5.21 5.69 20.81
CA ALA A 367 -5.43 7.09 21.19
C ALA A 367 -4.46 8.05 20.47
N LEU A 368 -3.25 7.60 20.11
CA LEU A 368 -2.31 8.41 19.31
C LEU A 368 -2.78 8.68 17.86
N PHE A 369 -3.79 7.95 17.40
CA PHE A 369 -4.31 7.97 16.03
C PHE A 369 -5.84 8.19 15.97
N ASP A 370 -6.47 8.62 17.07
CA ASP A 370 -7.93 8.78 17.16
C ASP A 370 -8.47 9.74 16.09
N ASP A 371 -7.74 10.83 15.81
CA ASP A 371 -8.09 11.84 14.82
C ASP A 371 -7.98 11.37 13.37
N VAL A 372 -7.23 10.28 13.12
CA VAL A 372 -7.01 9.72 11.77
C VAL A 372 -7.71 8.38 11.52
N ILE A 373 -8.17 7.71 12.58
CA ILE A 373 -8.93 6.46 12.54
C ILE A 373 -10.40 6.74 12.91
N GLY A 374 -11.16 7.31 11.97
CA GLY A 374 -12.61 7.51 12.12
C GLY A 374 -13.46 6.39 11.52
N SER A 375 -14.63 6.14 12.10
CA SER A 375 -15.70 5.38 11.46
C SER A 375 -16.40 6.26 10.42
N GLN A 376 -16.79 5.70 9.27
CA GLN A 376 -17.56 6.43 8.25
C GLN A 376 -19.00 6.76 8.67
N THR A 377 -19.35 6.71 9.96
CA THR A 377 -20.75 6.59 10.37
C THR A 377 -21.44 7.86 10.85
N ASP A 378 -20.75 8.92 11.30
CA ASP A 378 -21.49 9.94 12.08
C ASP A 378 -21.86 11.24 11.33
N GLU A 379 -21.27 11.56 10.18
CA GLU A 379 -21.66 12.77 9.42
C GLU A 379 -22.10 12.54 7.97
N MET A 380 -21.67 11.45 7.32
CA MET A 380 -21.94 11.27 5.88
C MET A 380 -23.25 10.55 5.55
N GLN A 381 -23.88 9.81 6.48
CA GLN A 381 -25.01 8.93 6.14
C GLN A 381 -26.42 9.47 6.50
N SER A 382 -26.54 10.53 7.31
CA SER A 382 -27.85 11.00 7.83
C SER A 382 -28.44 12.23 7.13
N ALA A 383 -27.70 12.93 6.25
CA ALA A 383 -28.22 14.11 5.55
C ALA A 383 -28.73 13.78 4.13
N PRO A 384 -29.94 14.21 3.74
CA PRO A 384 -30.46 14.03 2.38
C PRO A 384 -29.55 14.70 1.34
N LEU A 385 -29.37 14.03 0.20
CA LEU A 385 -28.48 14.43 -0.92
C LEU A 385 -28.64 15.89 -1.37
N THR A 386 -29.82 16.47 -1.18
CA THR A 386 -30.15 17.86 -1.55
C THR A 386 -29.56 18.92 -0.62
N LYS A 387 -29.18 18.59 0.62
CA LYS A 387 -28.46 19.52 1.53
C LYS A 387 -26.93 19.47 1.39
N ARG A 388 -26.38 18.54 0.58
CA ARG A 388 -24.92 18.36 0.40
C ARG A 388 -24.25 19.41 -0.49
N PHE A 389 -25.03 20.19 -1.24
CA PHE A 389 -24.50 21.16 -2.22
C PHE A 389 -24.76 22.63 -1.87
N THR A 390 -25.44 22.93 -0.76
CA THR A 390 -25.81 24.32 -0.39
C THR A 390 -25.53 24.68 1.07
N ASN A 391 -24.66 23.95 1.76
CA ASN A 391 -24.19 24.43 3.05
C ASN A 391 -22.88 25.20 2.86
N GLU A 392 -22.99 26.52 3.04
CA GLU A 392 -21.93 27.30 3.67
C GLU A 392 -21.43 26.49 4.87
N CYS A 393 -20.34 25.76 4.68
CA CYS A 393 -19.63 25.14 5.78
C CYS A 393 -19.11 26.30 6.62
N ALA A 394 -19.64 26.43 7.83
CA ALA A 394 -19.07 27.30 8.83
C ALA A 394 -17.57 27.02 8.90
N ALA A 395 -16.76 28.06 8.69
CA ALA A 395 -15.32 27.98 8.78
C ALA A 395 -14.93 27.31 10.12
N PRO A 396 -13.82 26.55 10.18
CA PRO A 396 -13.30 26.05 11.45
C PRO A 396 -12.69 27.22 12.23
N THR A 397 -13.53 28.10 12.77
CA THR A 397 -13.16 29.14 13.75
C THR A 397 -13.30 28.60 15.16
N ALA A 398 -12.57 27.52 15.45
CA ALA A 398 -12.21 27.17 16.81
C ALA A 398 -10.71 26.88 16.79
N ALA A 399 -9.93 27.73 17.45
CA ALA A 399 -8.54 27.43 17.74
C ALA A 399 -8.49 26.01 18.36
N MET A 400 -8.05 25.02 17.59
CA MET A 400 -7.93 23.65 18.05
C MET A 400 -7.00 23.67 19.26
N LEU A 401 -7.56 23.39 20.44
CA LEU A 401 -6.76 23.05 21.61
C LEU A 401 -5.83 21.89 21.20
N PRO A 402 -4.57 21.86 21.65
CA PRO A 402 -3.64 20.79 21.28
C PRO A 402 -4.28 19.44 21.63
N PHE A 403 -4.41 18.55 20.64
CA PHE A 403 -4.87 17.19 20.86
C PHE A 403 -3.90 16.50 21.83
N ASP A 404 -4.35 16.23 23.06
CA ASP A 404 -3.60 15.42 24.01
C ASP A 404 -4.08 13.96 23.92
N PRO A 405 -3.32 13.06 23.25
CA PRO A 405 -3.68 11.65 23.12
C PRO A 405 -3.68 10.92 24.48
N ARG A 406 -3.22 11.58 25.55
CA ARG A 406 -3.15 11.06 26.92
C ARG A 406 -4.33 11.54 27.77
N SER A 407 -5.21 12.37 27.21
CA SER A 407 -6.44 12.79 27.88
C SER A 407 -7.36 11.59 28.12
N ALA A 408 -8.14 11.64 29.22
CA ALA A 408 -9.13 10.62 29.52
C ALA A 408 -10.15 10.43 28.37
N ASN A 409 -10.50 11.53 27.70
CA ASN A 409 -11.39 11.52 26.54
C ASN A 409 -10.81 10.73 25.36
N ALA A 410 -9.53 10.95 25.02
CA ALA A 410 -8.86 10.22 23.94
C ALA A 410 -8.76 8.72 24.26
N LEU A 411 -8.47 8.37 25.51
CA LEU A 411 -8.41 6.96 25.92
C LEU A 411 -9.80 6.29 25.87
N ASP A 412 -10.87 7.00 26.23
CA ASP A 412 -12.22 6.46 26.15
C ASP A 412 -12.73 6.33 24.71
N ALA A 413 -12.35 7.26 23.83
CA ALA A 413 -12.56 7.12 22.38
C ALA A 413 -11.83 5.90 21.84
N ALA A 414 -10.55 5.72 22.19
CA ALA A 414 -9.76 4.55 21.80
C ALA A 414 -10.35 3.22 22.32
N LYS A 415 -10.87 3.19 23.55
CA LYS A 415 -11.59 2.02 24.09
C LYS A 415 -12.83 1.69 23.25
N LYS A 416 -13.63 2.69 22.86
CA LYS A 416 -14.80 2.49 22.00
C LYS A 416 -14.38 1.98 20.62
N LEU A 417 -13.39 2.62 19.99
CA LEU A 417 -12.85 2.22 18.70
C LEU A 417 -12.30 0.79 18.73
N SER A 418 -11.61 0.38 19.81
CA SER A 418 -11.05 -0.97 19.96
C SER A 418 -12.10 -2.10 19.91
N LYS A 419 -13.37 -1.79 20.21
CA LYS A 419 -14.50 -2.72 20.20
C LYS A 419 -15.20 -2.77 18.85
N GLN A 420 -14.99 -1.80 17.96
CA GLN A 420 -15.57 -1.80 16.62
C GLN A 420 -15.01 -2.95 15.78
N SER A 421 -15.77 -3.34 14.75
CA SER A 421 -15.30 -4.34 13.78
C SER A 421 -14.15 -3.76 12.97
N PHE A 422 -13.10 -4.54 12.74
CA PHE A 422 -12.04 -4.13 11.82
C PHE A 422 -12.57 -3.93 10.39
N SER A 423 -13.51 -4.76 9.95
CA SER A 423 -14.15 -4.70 8.62
C SER A 423 -14.96 -3.42 8.39
N SER A 424 -15.50 -2.79 9.43
CA SER A 424 -16.33 -1.59 9.32
C SER A 424 -15.52 -0.30 9.13
N LEU A 425 -14.21 -0.37 9.29
CA LEU A 425 -13.32 0.77 9.08
C LEU A 425 -13.08 1.04 7.59
N SER A 426 -12.77 2.29 7.25
CA SER A 426 -12.28 2.64 5.90
C SER A 426 -10.97 1.89 5.57
N LEU A 427 -10.64 1.70 4.30
CA LEU A 427 -9.40 1.02 3.90
C LEU A 427 -8.14 1.73 4.44
N GLY A 428 -8.12 3.06 4.47
CA GLY A 428 -7.03 3.85 5.07
C GLY A 428 -6.93 3.59 6.58
N SER A 429 -8.05 3.62 7.30
CA SER A 429 -8.12 3.29 8.73
C SER A 429 -7.67 1.85 9.02
N GLN A 430 -8.06 0.87 8.20
CA GLN A 430 -7.60 -0.52 8.29
C GLN A 430 -6.08 -0.62 8.10
N SER A 431 -5.52 0.13 7.15
CA SER A 431 -4.08 0.17 6.89
C SER A 431 -3.31 0.70 8.11
N ILE A 432 -3.79 1.76 8.75
CA ILE A 432 -3.19 2.29 9.99
C ILE A 432 -3.26 1.23 11.09
N VAL A 433 -4.42 0.59 11.29
CA VAL A 433 -4.57 -0.49 12.29
C VAL A 433 -3.53 -1.61 12.08
N LEU A 434 -3.25 -1.99 10.84
CA LEU A 434 -2.23 -2.99 10.53
C LEU A 434 -0.79 -2.48 10.73
N LEU A 435 -0.53 -1.19 10.51
CA LEU A 435 0.73 -0.56 10.89
C LEU A 435 0.92 -0.60 12.42
N LEU A 436 -0.12 -0.25 13.20
CA LEU A 436 -0.08 -0.32 14.66
C LEU A 436 0.11 -1.76 15.13
N ARG A 437 -0.57 -2.73 14.51
CA ARG A 437 -0.35 -4.17 14.74
C ARG A 437 1.12 -4.55 14.57
N ALA A 438 1.79 -4.06 13.53
CA ALA A 438 3.21 -4.37 13.29
C ALA A 438 4.12 -3.78 14.38
N ALA A 439 3.78 -2.61 14.93
CA ALA A 439 4.61 -1.90 15.90
C ALA A 439 4.28 -2.18 17.38
N ILE A 440 3.12 -2.78 17.68
CA ILE A 440 2.60 -2.90 19.06
C ILE A 440 3.57 -3.61 20.01
N SER A 441 4.32 -4.60 19.54
CA SER A 441 5.25 -5.39 20.37
C SER A 441 6.61 -4.74 20.59
N ASN A 442 6.85 -3.53 20.08
CA ASN A 442 8.19 -2.91 20.00
C ASN A 442 9.24 -3.89 19.41
N PRO A 443 9.00 -4.40 18.18
CA PRO A 443 9.90 -5.35 17.56
C PRO A 443 11.28 -4.74 17.32
N ALA A 444 12.32 -5.58 17.34
CA ALA A 444 13.68 -5.15 17.04
C ALA A 444 13.87 -4.79 15.55
N LEU A 445 13.00 -5.32 14.68
CA LEU A 445 12.98 -5.01 13.25
C LEU A 445 11.53 -4.80 12.78
N LEU A 446 11.29 -3.70 12.08
CA LEU A 446 10.02 -3.38 11.45
C LEU A 446 10.20 -3.39 9.92
N ILE A 447 9.44 -4.23 9.23
CA ILE A 447 9.42 -4.32 7.77
C ILE A 447 8.08 -3.79 7.27
N LEU A 448 8.14 -2.71 6.50
CA LEU A 448 6.98 -1.99 6.01
C LEU A 448 6.97 -2.03 4.48
N ASP A 449 6.25 -3.00 3.91
CA ASP A 449 6.04 -3.11 2.46
C ASP A 449 4.77 -2.35 2.07
N GLU A 450 4.92 -1.26 1.30
CA GLU A 450 3.85 -0.33 0.91
C GLU A 450 2.89 0.05 2.08
N PRO A 451 3.40 0.49 3.25
CA PRO A 451 2.58 0.66 4.46
C PRO A 451 1.52 1.76 4.35
N PHE A 452 1.69 2.69 3.40
CA PHE A 452 0.85 3.88 3.22
C PHE A 452 -0.22 3.70 2.13
N GLN A 453 -0.37 2.48 1.62
CA GLN A 453 -1.39 2.18 0.61
C GLN A 453 -2.79 2.43 1.18
N HIS A 454 -3.68 3.03 0.39
CA HIS A 454 -5.06 3.41 0.74
C HIS A 454 -5.21 4.62 1.69
N GLN A 455 -4.12 5.17 2.21
CA GLN A 455 -4.15 6.31 3.13
C GLN A 455 -4.21 7.66 2.39
N ASN A 456 -4.84 8.65 3.01
CA ASN A 456 -4.81 10.05 2.56
C ASN A 456 -3.59 10.80 3.12
N SER A 457 -3.35 12.04 2.67
CA SER A 457 -2.15 12.81 3.05
C SER A 457 -2.02 13.04 4.56
N HIS A 458 -3.13 13.30 5.26
CA HIS A 458 -3.15 13.51 6.71
C HIS A 458 -2.80 12.22 7.47
N GLN A 459 -3.36 11.08 7.05
CA GLN A 459 -3.06 9.76 7.58
C GLN A 459 -1.59 9.37 7.36
N VAL A 460 -1.05 9.62 6.17
CA VAL A 460 0.36 9.37 5.85
C VAL A 460 1.28 10.23 6.71
N GLY A 461 0.96 11.53 6.84
CA GLY A 461 1.71 12.45 7.70
C GLY A 461 1.80 11.93 9.15
N ARG A 462 0.65 11.57 9.75
CA ARG A 462 0.61 11.02 11.11
C ARG A 462 1.42 9.73 11.26
N CYS A 463 1.33 8.81 10.29
CA CYS A 463 2.10 7.57 10.33
C CYS A 463 3.61 7.83 10.19
N ARG A 464 4.02 8.81 9.38
CA ARG A 464 5.42 9.20 9.24
C ARG A 464 5.96 9.84 10.50
N ASP A 465 5.21 10.76 11.12
CA ASP A 465 5.58 11.35 12.42
C ASP A 465 5.78 10.27 13.49
N PHE A 466 4.91 9.26 13.51
CA PHE A 466 5.06 8.10 14.39
C PHE A 466 6.37 7.34 14.13
N LEU A 467 6.65 6.98 12.87
CA LEU A 467 7.87 6.26 12.50
C LEU A 467 9.14 7.08 12.77
N ASP A 468 9.10 8.38 12.54
CA ASP A 468 10.25 9.25 12.72
C ASP A 468 10.46 9.69 14.17
N SER A 469 9.43 9.70 15.02
CA SER A 469 9.57 9.92 16.47
C SER A 469 10.45 8.86 17.13
N SER A 470 10.53 7.69 16.51
CA SER A 470 11.43 6.62 16.89
C SER A 470 12.87 6.84 16.39
N ALA A 471 13.23 7.95 15.76
CA ALA A 471 14.57 8.13 15.24
C ALA A 471 15.54 8.61 16.34
N PRO A 472 16.73 7.98 16.49
CA PRO A 472 17.67 8.34 17.56
C PRO A 472 18.24 9.76 17.47
N HIS A 473 18.17 10.40 16.30
CA HIS A 473 18.78 11.72 16.03
C HIS A 473 17.74 12.75 15.58
N SER A 474 16.44 12.50 15.80
CA SER A 474 15.42 13.52 15.54
C SER A 474 15.53 14.62 16.60
N ALA A 475 16.34 15.63 16.29
CA ALA A 475 16.22 16.93 16.90
C ALA A 475 15.00 17.62 16.26
N LEU A 476 13.92 17.74 17.03
CA LEU A 476 12.71 18.53 16.75
C LEU A 476 11.68 17.88 15.81
N TYR A 477 10.71 17.16 16.39
CA TYR A 477 9.39 17.02 15.75
C TYR A 477 8.50 18.17 16.21
N GLN A 478 8.15 19.10 15.30
CA GLN A 478 7.01 19.98 15.51
C GLN A 478 5.72 19.15 15.45
N ILE A 479 5.12 18.94 16.62
CA ILE A 479 3.70 18.60 16.68
C ILE A 479 2.98 19.85 16.16
N HIS A 480 2.09 19.69 15.17
CA HIS A 480 1.10 20.73 14.85
C HIS A 480 0.48 21.19 16.17
N ALA A 481 0.65 22.47 16.53
CA ALA A 481 0.40 23.11 17.84
C ALA A 481 1.62 23.38 18.77
N GLY A 482 2.84 23.54 18.24
CA GLY A 482 3.87 24.38 18.88
C GLY A 482 4.56 23.85 20.14
N GLN A 483 4.35 22.58 20.53
CA GLN A 483 5.12 21.92 21.59
C GLN A 483 5.72 20.60 21.11
N ALA A 484 6.95 20.68 20.60
CA ALA A 484 7.76 19.53 20.21
C ALA A 484 8.22 18.74 21.45
N THR A 485 7.55 17.63 21.78
CA THR A 485 8.03 16.71 22.83
C THR A 485 8.68 15.49 22.18
N ARG A 486 9.91 15.15 22.64
CA ARG A 486 10.72 14.00 22.16
C ARG A 486 10.02 12.64 22.30
N ASP A 487 8.90 12.58 23.03
CA ASP A 487 8.17 11.38 23.44
C ASP A 487 6.69 11.44 23.04
N ALA A 488 6.33 12.24 22.03
CA ALA A 488 4.93 12.46 21.62
C ALA A 488 4.15 11.15 21.41
N PHE A 489 4.79 10.14 20.83
CA PHE A 489 4.19 8.82 20.55
C PHE A 489 4.54 7.74 21.59
N ALA A 490 5.30 8.05 22.63
CA ALA A 490 5.69 7.08 23.63
C ALA A 490 4.50 6.64 24.49
N ILE A 491 4.39 5.33 24.73
CA ILE A 491 3.29 4.72 25.48
C ILE A 491 3.78 4.28 26.86
N GLY A 492 3.03 4.62 27.91
CA GLY A 492 3.31 4.25 29.30
C GLY A 492 2.49 5.09 30.26
N LYS A 493 2.16 4.53 31.43
CA LYS A 493 1.45 5.25 32.50
C LYS A 493 2.38 6.25 33.18
N THR A 494 3.63 5.85 33.39
CA THR A 494 4.67 6.68 34.03
C THR A 494 5.59 7.31 33.00
N ALA A 495 6.32 8.36 33.41
CA ALA A 495 7.36 8.96 32.55
C ALA A 495 8.47 7.95 32.21
N GLU A 496 8.86 7.11 33.16
CA GLU A 496 9.89 6.07 32.99
C GLU A 496 9.45 4.97 32.02
N GLU A 497 8.19 4.54 32.07
CA GLU A 497 7.65 3.58 31.09
C GLU A 497 7.66 4.15 29.68
N ARG A 498 7.30 5.43 29.54
CA ARG A 498 7.34 6.12 28.24
C ARG A 498 8.77 6.27 27.72
N GLU A 499 9.71 6.62 28.57
CA GLU A 499 11.12 6.70 28.17
C GLU A 499 11.64 5.34 27.72
N ARG A 500 11.31 4.26 28.44
CA ARG A 500 11.65 2.89 28.02
C ARG A 500 11.03 2.51 26.68
N ASP A 501 9.74 2.82 26.47
CA ASP A 501 9.05 2.57 25.19
C ASP A 501 9.69 3.35 24.03
N ALA A 502 10.00 4.63 24.24
CA ALA A 502 10.68 5.47 23.27
C ALA A 502 12.08 4.94 22.94
N LEU A 503 12.86 4.55 23.94
CA LEU A 503 14.20 3.96 23.76
C LEU A 503 14.14 2.65 22.98
N GLN A 504 13.20 1.76 23.29
CA GLN A 504 13.04 0.50 22.54
C GLN A 504 12.73 0.77 21.06
N ARG A 505 11.79 1.68 20.76
CA ARG A 505 11.48 2.05 19.37
C ARG A 505 12.66 2.71 18.66
N ARG A 506 13.48 3.49 19.38
CA ARG A 506 14.72 4.06 18.85
C ARG A 506 15.78 3.03 18.50
N SER A 507 15.84 1.95 19.27
CA SER A 507 16.75 0.83 19.01
C SER A 507 16.29 -0.09 17.86
N ALA A 508 14.98 -0.14 17.57
CA ALA A 508 14.44 -0.95 16.48
C ALA A 508 15.04 -0.52 15.13
N ALA A 509 15.28 -1.45 14.21
CA ALA A 509 15.56 -1.14 12.81
C ALA A 509 14.26 -1.05 11.99
N ILE A 510 14.22 -0.21 10.96
CA ILE A 510 13.07 -0.05 10.08
C ILE A 510 13.53 -0.19 8.62
N ILE A 511 12.87 -1.07 7.88
CA ILE A 511 13.01 -1.22 6.42
C ILE A 511 11.67 -0.84 5.81
N VAL A 512 11.66 0.21 4.99
CA VAL A 512 10.47 0.66 4.25
C VAL A 512 10.63 0.34 2.78
N VAL A 513 9.60 -0.23 2.17
CA VAL A 513 9.45 -0.30 0.70
C VAL A 513 8.30 0.62 0.33
N SER A 514 8.60 1.66 -0.44
CA SER A 514 7.58 2.51 -1.05
C SER A 514 8.03 2.98 -2.43
N HIS A 515 7.08 3.10 -3.34
CA HIS A 515 7.26 3.63 -4.69
C HIS A 515 7.22 5.15 -4.77
N TYR A 516 6.94 5.87 -3.67
CA TYR A 516 6.86 7.32 -3.63
C TYR A 516 7.85 7.87 -2.61
N GLU A 517 8.76 8.75 -3.04
CA GLU A 517 9.75 9.36 -2.14
C GLU A 517 9.10 10.22 -1.06
N SER A 518 7.98 10.88 -1.40
CA SER A 518 7.16 11.69 -0.49
C SER A 518 6.61 10.92 0.71
N GLU A 519 6.51 9.59 0.58
CA GLU A 519 6.04 8.70 1.65
C GLU A 519 7.18 8.27 2.58
N TRP A 520 8.44 8.55 2.24
CA TRP A 520 9.56 8.12 3.06
C TRP A 520 9.61 8.91 4.38
N PRO A 521 9.78 8.22 5.53
CA PRO A 521 10.08 8.90 6.79
C PRO A 521 11.36 9.75 6.65
N GLN A 522 11.43 10.90 7.31
CA GLN A 522 12.60 11.79 7.24
C GLN A 522 13.84 11.17 7.89
N SER A 523 13.65 10.24 8.82
CA SER A 523 14.71 9.55 9.54
C SER A 523 15.45 8.52 8.70
N ILE A 524 14.97 8.20 7.50
CA ILE A 524 15.65 7.30 6.57
C ILE A 524 17.02 7.87 6.24
N SER A 525 18.05 7.07 6.49
CA SER A 525 19.46 7.47 6.29
C SER A 525 20.28 6.42 5.55
N SER A 526 19.64 5.34 5.12
CA SER A 526 20.23 4.30 4.28
C SER A 526 19.25 3.94 3.15
N LEU A 527 19.78 3.58 1.99
CA LEU A 527 18.99 3.16 0.83
C LEU A 527 19.68 1.99 0.14
N ILE A 528 18.90 0.99 -0.24
CA ILE A 528 19.31 -0.09 -1.14
C ILE A 528 18.42 -0.06 -2.37
N ARG A 529 19.03 -0.02 -3.56
CA ARG A 529 18.32 -0.22 -4.82
C ARG A 529 18.57 -1.62 -5.34
N LEU A 530 17.47 -2.36 -5.55
CA LEU A 530 17.49 -3.63 -6.25
C LEU A 530 17.07 -3.45 -7.70
N ASP A 531 17.87 -4.02 -8.59
CA ASP A 531 17.53 -4.21 -10.00
C ASP A 531 17.90 -5.63 -10.43
N ALA A 532 16.98 -6.29 -11.14
CA ALA A 532 17.13 -7.67 -11.61
C ALA A 532 17.71 -8.67 -10.59
N GLY A 533 17.34 -8.53 -9.31
CA GLY A 533 17.80 -9.41 -8.23
C GLY A 533 19.19 -9.08 -7.67
N ARG A 534 19.83 -7.98 -8.08
CA ARG A 534 21.13 -7.52 -7.60
C ARG A 534 21.01 -6.15 -6.93
N VAL A 535 21.90 -5.89 -5.97
CA VAL A 535 22.05 -4.55 -5.39
C VAL A 535 22.85 -3.69 -6.37
N VAL A 536 22.22 -2.66 -6.94
CA VAL A 536 22.87 -1.74 -7.90
C VAL A 536 23.26 -0.41 -7.28
N GLU A 537 22.68 -0.05 -6.14
CA GLU A 537 22.98 1.18 -5.43
C GLU A 537 22.86 0.95 -3.92
N ARG A 538 23.82 1.51 -3.17
CA ARG A 538 23.77 1.57 -1.71
C ARG A 538 24.15 2.98 -1.26
N LEU A 539 23.29 3.61 -0.49
CA LEU A 539 23.58 4.86 0.21
C LEU A 539 23.51 4.63 1.71
N GLY A 540 24.38 5.29 2.45
CA GLY A 540 24.54 5.06 3.89
C GLY A 540 25.23 3.73 4.17
N ASN A 541 25.40 3.43 5.46
CA ASN A 541 26.08 2.21 5.89
C ASN A 541 25.22 0.97 5.74
#